data_AF-A0A926T0H3-F1
#
_entry.id   AF-A0A926T0H3-F1
#
_cell.length_a   1.000
_cell.length_b   1.000
_cell.length_c   1.000
_cell.angle_alpha   90.00
_cell.angle_beta   90.00
_cell.angle_gamma   90.00
#
_symmetry.space_group_name_H-M   'P 1'
#
loop_
_entity.id
_entity.type
_entity.pdbx_description
1 polymer ?
#
loop_
_entity_poly.entity_id
_entity_poly.type
_entity_poly.pdbx_seq_one_letter_code
_entity_poly.pdbx_strand_id
1 'polypeptide(L)'
;MNVNKIKNIRLIHRKEMWTLTFQGWIVTLLCIAALSLGIVTNLHSFLSVSSPVQADILAVEGWLPDEALKGAIAEFNSHSYKKLITTGLPLLKGSYLAEYNNFAELAAATLIALGFDQQNLVAVPATDVIKYRTYAGAAALRQWLEKSDLKGKSINIYTLGVHARRSWLIFKQVLAPIEVGVIAAKPIDYDPKKWWNYSAGVRSVIDETIAYIYARLVNWQI
;
A
#
# COMPACT_ATOMS: atom_id res chain seq x y z
N MET A 1 -58.49 15.26 -31.97
CA MET A 1 -57.28 14.43 -31.90
C MET A 1 -56.07 15.36 -32.01
N ASN A 2 -55.31 15.52 -30.91
CA ASN A 2 -54.16 16.41 -30.84
C ASN A 2 -52.90 15.57 -31.09
N VAL A 3 -52.26 15.74 -32.25
CA VAL A 3 -51.00 15.05 -32.56
C VAL A 3 -49.87 15.79 -31.86
N ASN A 4 -49.27 15.15 -30.85
CA ASN A 4 -48.14 15.67 -30.10
C ASN A 4 -46.95 15.95 -31.03
N LYS A 5 -46.52 17.22 -31.08
CA LYS A 5 -45.23 17.63 -31.67
C LYS A 5 -44.10 17.02 -30.84
N ILE A 6 -43.39 16.05 -31.42
CA ILE A 6 -42.10 15.59 -30.89
C ILE A 6 -41.12 16.77 -30.99
N LYS A 7 -40.61 17.26 -29.86
CA LYS A 7 -39.55 18.28 -29.84
C LYS A 7 -38.29 17.67 -30.46
N ASN A 8 -37.78 18.26 -31.55
CA ASN A 8 -36.49 17.89 -32.12
C ASN A 8 -35.37 18.11 -31.09
N ILE A 9 -34.75 17.03 -30.63
CA ILE A 9 -33.54 17.10 -29.81
C ILE A 9 -32.39 17.53 -30.71
N ARG A 10 -31.88 18.76 -30.52
CA ARG A 10 -30.66 19.23 -31.17
C ARG A 10 -29.45 18.75 -30.36
N LEU A 11 -28.68 17.83 -30.93
CA LEU A 11 -27.46 17.30 -30.32
C LEU A 11 -26.24 18.23 -30.45
N ILE A 12 -26.29 19.20 -31.37
CA ILE A 12 -25.17 20.11 -31.65
C ILE A 12 -25.69 21.55 -31.80
N HIS A 13 -24.98 22.49 -31.17
CA HIS A 13 -25.21 23.93 -31.29
C HIS A 13 -23.88 24.62 -31.52
N ARG A 14 -23.79 25.45 -32.57
CA ARG A 14 -22.57 26.21 -32.87
C ARG A 14 -22.49 27.42 -31.94
N LYS A 15 -21.37 27.56 -31.23
CA LYS A 15 -21.06 28.70 -30.34
C LYS A 15 -19.65 29.20 -30.66
N GLU A 16 -19.46 30.50 -30.71
CA GLU A 16 -18.12 31.09 -30.81
C GLU A 16 -17.41 30.96 -29.46
N MET A 17 -16.18 30.46 -29.47
CA MET A 17 -15.36 30.23 -28.28
C MET A 17 -13.95 30.75 -28.51
N TRP A 18 -13.37 31.34 -27.45
CA TRP A 18 -11.95 31.64 -27.41
C TRP A 18 -11.16 30.33 -27.47
N THR A 19 -10.20 30.26 -28.38
CA THR A 19 -9.29 29.13 -28.51
C THR A 19 -7.86 29.59 -28.24
N LEU A 20 -6.98 28.65 -27.91
CA LEU A 20 -5.58 28.96 -27.76
C LEU A 20 -4.98 29.32 -29.12
N THR A 21 -4.18 30.37 -29.15
CA THR A 21 -3.29 30.65 -30.29
C THR A 21 -2.24 29.54 -30.40
N PHE A 22 -1.50 29.48 -31.50
CA PHE A 22 -0.37 28.55 -31.64
C PHE A 22 0.64 28.69 -30.48
N GLN A 23 0.95 29.93 -30.09
CA GLN A 23 1.80 30.21 -28.91
C GLN A 23 1.14 29.73 -27.61
N GLY A 24 -0.17 29.95 -27.46
CA GLY A 24 -0.93 29.44 -26.32
C GLY A 24 -0.83 27.92 -26.19
N TRP A 25 -0.99 27.20 -27.30
CA TRP A 25 -0.81 25.74 -27.33
C TRP A 25 0.59 25.30 -26.94
N ILE A 26 1.64 25.97 -27.42
CA ILE A 26 3.02 25.68 -27.02
C ILE A 26 3.19 25.83 -25.50
N VAL A 27 2.74 26.96 -24.93
CA VAL A 27 2.82 27.22 -23.49
C VAL A 27 2.04 26.15 -22.72
N THR A 28 0.82 25.82 -23.14
CA THR A 28 0.01 24.78 -22.51
C THR A 28 0.70 23.42 -22.53
N LEU A 29 1.25 23.01 -23.67
CA LEU A 29 1.98 21.74 -23.79
C LEU A 29 3.23 21.72 -22.91
N LEU A 30 3.99 22.82 -22.84
CA LEU A 30 5.14 22.93 -21.95
C LEU A 30 4.74 22.85 -20.48
N CYS A 31 3.65 23.50 -20.07
CA CYS A 31 3.12 23.40 -18.71
C CYS A 31 2.70 21.96 -18.38
N ILE A 32 2.00 21.28 -19.30
CA ILE A 32 1.62 19.87 -19.12
C ILE A 32 2.87 19.00 -18.99
N ALA A 33 3.85 19.15 -19.88
CA ALA A 33 5.08 18.37 -19.85
C ALA A 33 5.87 18.58 -18.55
N ALA A 34 6.00 19.83 -18.09
CA ALA A 34 6.66 20.17 -16.83
C ALA A 34 5.91 19.56 -15.62
N LEU A 35 4.58 19.64 -15.60
CA LEU A 35 3.76 19.04 -14.55
C LEU A 35 3.88 17.52 -14.55
N SER A 36 3.77 16.88 -15.71
CA SER A 36 3.93 15.44 -15.88
C SER A 36 5.31 14.98 -15.41
N LEU A 37 6.37 15.69 -15.76
CA LEU A 37 7.73 15.38 -15.30
C LEU A 37 7.86 15.51 -13.78
N GLY A 38 7.31 16.57 -13.19
CA GLY A 38 7.27 16.77 -11.74
C GLY A 38 6.54 15.64 -11.02
N ILE A 39 5.38 15.21 -11.53
CA ILE A 39 4.62 14.08 -11.00
C ILE A 39 5.45 12.80 -11.12
N VAL A 40 5.95 12.48 -12.32
CA VAL A 40 6.66 11.21 -12.56
C VAL A 40 7.89 11.08 -11.66
N THR A 41 8.62 12.17 -11.44
CA THR A 41 9.84 12.16 -10.62
C THR A 41 9.59 12.12 -9.12
N ASN A 42 8.44 12.58 -8.62
CA ASN A 42 8.15 12.67 -7.18
C ASN A 42 7.09 11.68 -6.68
N LEU A 43 6.29 11.08 -7.56
CA LEU A 43 5.17 10.23 -7.16
C LEU A 43 5.63 8.95 -6.47
N HIS A 44 6.73 8.35 -6.93
CA HIS A 44 7.29 7.16 -6.28
C HIS A 44 7.75 7.46 -4.86
N SER A 45 8.57 8.51 -4.65
CA SER A 45 9.06 8.87 -3.31
C SER A 45 7.95 9.32 -2.38
N PHE A 46 6.90 9.96 -2.92
CA PHE A 46 5.68 10.23 -2.18
C PHE A 46 5.08 8.92 -1.67
N LEU A 47 4.74 7.96 -2.55
CA LEU A 47 4.08 6.72 -2.15
C LEU A 47 4.96 5.81 -1.27
N SER A 48 6.26 5.74 -1.59
CA SER A 48 7.26 4.89 -0.91
C SER A 48 7.84 5.55 0.33
N VAL A 49 6.97 6.10 1.19
CA VAL A 49 7.36 6.84 2.40
C VAL A 49 7.91 5.89 3.47
N SER A 50 9.04 6.28 4.07
CA SER A 50 9.55 5.70 5.32
C SER A 50 9.56 6.78 6.39
N SER A 51 8.88 6.50 7.50
CA SER A 51 8.77 7.36 8.67
C SER A 51 8.67 6.45 9.90
N PRO A 52 9.75 5.74 10.26
CA PRO A 52 9.76 4.87 11.43
C PRO A 52 9.65 5.69 12.73
N VAL A 53 9.15 5.04 13.78
CA VAL A 53 9.12 5.56 15.16
C VAL A 53 9.92 4.63 16.07
N GLN A 54 10.22 5.06 17.30
CA GLN A 54 10.75 4.17 18.32
C GLN A 54 9.65 3.15 18.69
N ALA A 55 9.79 1.91 18.22
CA ALA A 55 8.75 0.88 18.30
C ALA A 55 9.23 -0.39 19.00
N ASP A 56 8.34 -1.00 19.78
CA ASP A 56 8.58 -2.33 20.36
C ASP A 56 8.22 -3.45 19.36
N ILE A 57 7.40 -3.16 18.34
CA ILE A 57 6.89 -4.15 17.39
C ILE A 57 7.26 -3.77 15.96
N LEU A 58 7.75 -4.75 15.21
CA LEU A 58 7.88 -4.69 13.75
C LEU A 58 6.77 -5.54 13.12
N ALA A 59 5.73 -4.90 12.60
CA ALA A 59 4.64 -5.59 11.90
C ALA A 59 4.98 -5.70 10.41
N VAL A 60 5.21 -6.91 9.93
CA VAL A 60 5.61 -7.23 8.56
C VAL A 60 4.38 -7.70 7.78
N GLU A 61 4.10 -7.09 6.63
CA GLU A 61 3.06 -7.61 5.75
C GLU A 61 3.53 -8.93 5.10
N GLY A 62 2.74 -9.99 5.21
CA GLY A 62 3.18 -11.35 4.88
C GLY A 62 3.19 -11.68 3.38
N TRP A 63 2.70 -10.78 2.53
CA TRP A 63 2.76 -10.95 1.08
C TRP A 63 4.11 -10.52 0.48
N LEU A 64 5.03 -10.04 1.30
CA LEU A 64 6.34 -9.58 0.86
C LEU A 64 7.19 -10.70 0.25
N PRO A 65 7.99 -10.40 -0.78
CA PRO A 65 8.95 -11.35 -1.34
C PRO A 65 10.08 -11.65 -0.35
N ASP A 66 10.73 -12.81 -0.51
CA ASP A 66 11.80 -13.31 0.39
C ASP A 66 12.92 -12.28 0.63
N GLU A 67 13.34 -11.55 -0.41
CA GLU A 67 14.35 -10.50 -0.28
C GLU A 67 13.90 -9.34 0.62
N ALA A 68 12.62 -8.98 0.59
CA ALA A 68 12.08 -7.99 1.51
C ALA A 68 11.95 -8.55 2.94
N LEU A 69 11.69 -9.84 3.11
CA LEU A 69 11.71 -10.50 4.43
C LEU A 69 13.12 -10.51 5.04
N LYS A 70 14.17 -10.73 4.24
CA LYS A 70 15.57 -10.53 4.69
C LYS A 70 15.80 -9.10 5.17
N GLY A 71 15.26 -8.12 4.44
CA GLY A 71 15.28 -6.71 4.85
C GLY A 71 14.57 -6.47 6.19
N ALA A 72 13.45 -7.15 6.45
CA ALA A 72 12.75 -7.08 7.74
C ALA A 72 13.57 -7.69 8.88
N ILE A 73 14.29 -8.80 8.64
CA ILE A 73 15.22 -9.38 9.63
C ILE A 73 16.35 -8.39 9.95
N ALA A 74 16.93 -7.76 8.93
CA ALA A 74 18.01 -6.78 9.12
C ALA A 74 17.52 -5.55 9.90
N GLU A 75 16.33 -5.04 9.57
CA GLU A 75 15.66 -3.96 10.32
C GLU A 75 15.43 -4.36 11.78
N PHE A 76 14.91 -5.56 12.03
CA PHE A 76 14.66 -6.07 13.38
C PHE A 76 15.96 -6.12 14.19
N ASN A 77 17.02 -6.71 13.64
CA ASN A 77 18.28 -6.91 14.34
C ASN A 77 19.06 -5.60 14.58
N SER A 78 18.80 -4.56 13.78
CA SER A 78 19.50 -3.27 13.91
C SER A 78 18.87 -2.35 14.96
N HIS A 79 17.71 -2.73 15.52
CA HIS A 79 16.92 -1.88 16.41
C HIS A 79 16.34 -2.68 17.58
N SER A 80 15.81 -1.97 18.59
CA SER A 80 15.37 -2.58 19.85
C SER A 80 13.93 -3.12 19.81
N TYR A 81 13.54 -3.77 18.73
CA TYR A 81 12.22 -4.42 18.64
C TYR A 81 12.17 -5.64 19.57
N LYS A 82 11.00 -5.88 20.18
CA LYS A 82 10.72 -7.04 21.02
C LYS A 82 10.06 -8.18 20.27
N LYS A 83 9.20 -7.86 19.30
CA LYS A 83 8.51 -8.85 18.47
C LYS A 83 8.45 -8.42 17.01
N LEU A 84 8.66 -9.40 16.14
CA LEU A 84 8.32 -9.33 14.72
C LEU A 84 6.98 -10.03 14.55
N ILE A 85 5.99 -9.33 14.00
CA ILE A 85 4.65 -9.88 13.78
C ILE A 85 4.38 -9.93 12.29
N THR A 86 4.15 -11.11 11.71
CA THR A 86 3.69 -11.21 10.33
C THR A 86 2.17 -11.11 10.28
N THR A 87 1.64 -10.37 9.31
CA THR A 87 0.19 -10.23 9.09
C THR A 87 -0.18 -10.67 7.69
N GLY A 88 -1.37 -11.21 7.47
CA GLY A 88 -1.71 -11.66 6.12
C GLY A 88 -3.04 -12.37 5.99
N LEU A 89 -3.66 -12.21 4.82
CA LEU A 89 -4.89 -12.89 4.44
C LEU A 89 -4.59 -14.31 3.93
N PRO A 90 -5.63 -15.14 3.69
CA PRO A 90 -5.47 -16.42 3.02
C PRO A 90 -4.75 -16.32 1.67
N LEU A 91 -4.03 -17.38 1.33
CA LEU A 91 -3.33 -17.48 0.04
C LEU A 91 -4.36 -17.55 -1.08
N LEU A 92 -4.27 -16.64 -2.04
CA LEU A 92 -5.13 -16.63 -3.22
C LEU A 92 -4.75 -17.69 -4.25
N LYS A 93 -3.50 -18.13 -4.23
CA LYS A 93 -2.93 -19.11 -5.16
C LYS A 93 -1.88 -19.94 -4.44
N GLY A 94 -1.81 -21.22 -4.79
CA GLY A 94 -0.80 -22.14 -4.26
C GLY A 94 -1.19 -22.85 -2.97
N SER A 95 -2.33 -22.53 -2.35
CA SER A 95 -2.80 -23.17 -1.10
C SER A 95 -2.94 -24.70 -1.19
N TYR A 96 -3.25 -25.25 -2.35
CA TYR A 96 -3.31 -26.72 -2.55
C TYR A 96 -1.94 -27.41 -2.49
N LEU A 97 -0.84 -26.67 -2.64
CA LEU A 97 0.54 -27.17 -2.67
C LEU A 97 1.38 -26.64 -1.51
N ALA A 98 0.94 -25.57 -0.86
CA ALA A 98 1.62 -24.95 0.27
C ALA A 98 1.18 -25.62 1.57
N GLU A 99 2.13 -25.80 2.49
CA GLU A 99 1.84 -26.25 3.86
C GLU A 99 1.02 -25.20 4.63
N TYR A 100 1.19 -23.92 4.29
CA TYR A 100 0.53 -22.78 4.92
C TYR A 100 -0.63 -22.27 4.07
N ASN A 101 -1.72 -21.86 4.72
CA ASN A 101 -2.95 -21.42 4.03
C ASN A 101 -3.13 -19.90 4.00
N ASN A 102 -2.25 -19.13 4.65
CA ASN A 102 -2.29 -17.68 4.67
C ASN A 102 -0.89 -17.06 4.61
N PHE A 103 -0.84 -15.79 4.20
CA PHE A 103 0.40 -15.02 4.05
C PHE A 103 1.10 -14.74 5.39
N ALA A 104 0.38 -14.69 6.52
CA ALA A 104 1.00 -14.45 7.83
C ALA A 104 1.91 -15.64 8.23
N GLU A 105 1.35 -16.85 8.18
CA GLU A 105 2.05 -18.09 8.51
C GLU A 105 3.13 -18.41 7.47
N LEU A 106 2.84 -18.22 6.18
CA LEU A 106 3.84 -18.42 5.12
C LEU A 106 5.06 -17.51 5.31
N ALA A 107 4.85 -16.22 5.59
CA ALA A 107 5.95 -15.30 5.85
C ALA A 107 6.69 -15.65 7.15
N ALA A 108 5.98 -16.05 8.21
CA ALA A 108 6.60 -16.48 9.46
C ALA A 108 7.51 -17.70 9.25
N ALA A 109 7.02 -18.71 8.53
CA ALA A 109 7.81 -19.89 8.19
C ALA A 109 9.02 -19.55 7.33
N THR A 110 8.86 -18.62 6.37
CA THR A 110 9.96 -18.13 5.54
C THR A 110 11.01 -17.41 6.38
N LEU A 111 10.60 -16.56 7.34
CA LEU A 111 11.52 -15.89 8.27
C LEU A 111 12.31 -16.90 9.13
N ILE A 112 11.65 -17.95 9.63
CA ILE A 112 12.32 -19.02 10.38
C ILE A 112 13.33 -19.76 9.50
N ALA A 113 12.94 -20.10 8.26
CA ALA A 113 13.84 -20.74 7.30
C ALA A 113 15.05 -19.87 6.92
N LEU A 114 14.88 -18.54 6.96
CA LEU A 114 15.95 -17.55 6.78
C LEU A 114 16.80 -17.33 8.06
N GLY A 115 16.50 -18.03 9.15
CA GLY A 115 17.29 -18.01 10.40
C GLY A 115 16.78 -17.02 11.46
N PHE A 116 15.55 -16.50 11.34
CA PHE A 116 14.97 -15.65 12.38
C PHE A 116 14.55 -16.44 13.62
N ASP A 117 14.75 -15.85 14.80
CA ASP A 117 14.40 -16.50 16.07
C ASP A 117 12.87 -16.59 16.24
N GLN A 118 12.37 -17.84 16.27
CA GLN A 118 10.96 -18.14 16.47
C GLN A 118 10.41 -17.56 17.79
N GLN A 119 11.24 -17.43 18.83
CA GLN A 119 10.79 -16.87 20.11
C GLN A 119 10.38 -15.39 19.98
N ASN A 120 10.91 -14.67 19.01
CA ASN A 120 10.59 -13.26 18.76
C ASN A 120 9.53 -13.07 17.67
N LEU A 121 9.02 -14.17 17.11
CA LEU A 121 8.11 -14.17 15.96
C LEU A 121 6.68 -14.52 16.37
N VAL A 122 5.70 -13.82 15.77
CA VAL A 122 4.29 -14.18 15.87
C VAL A 122 3.63 -14.04 14.50
N ALA A 123 2.86 -15.06 14.08
CA ALA A 123 1.99 -14.96 12.92
C ALA A 123 0.57 -14.55 13.33
N VAL A 124 0.04 -13.50 12.72
CA VAL A 124 -1.33 -13.01 12.94
C VAL A 124 -2.10 -13.07 11.62
N PRO A 125 -2.77 -14.20 11.33
CA PRO A 125 -3.60 -14.33 10.14
C PRO A 125 -4.86 -13.47 10.25
N ALA A 126 -5.27 -12.89 9.12
CA ALA A 126 -6.55 -12.20 8.97
C ALA A 126 -7.57 -13.11 8.27
N THR A 127 -8.84 -12.86 8.50
CA THR A 127 -9.93 -13.56 7.81
C THR A 127 -9.95 -13.24 6.31
N ASP A 128 -10.54 -14.13 5.51
CA ASP A 128 -10.70 -13.87 4.09
C ASP A 128 -11.69 -12.72 3.87
N VAL A 129 -11.27 -11.73 3.10
CA VAL A 129 -12.11 -10.61 2.69
C VAL A 129 -11.85 -10.25 1.23
N ILE A 130 -12.94 -9.99 0.51
CA ILE A 130 -12.88 -9.56 -0.89
C ILE A 130 -12.52 -8.07 -0.99
N LYS A 131 -12.96 -7.25 -0.01
CA LYS A 131 -12.71 -5.80 0.05
C LYS A 131 -11.86 -5.47 1.28
N TYR A 132 -11.10 -4.39 1.19
CA TYR A 132 -10.34 -3.82 2.32
C TYR A 132 -9.32 -4.78 2.96
N ARG A 133 -8.55 -5.49 2.13
CA ARG A 133 -7.53 -6.46 2.57
C ARG A 133 -6.54 -5.89 3.58
N THR A 134 -5.96 -4.71 3.30
CA THR A 134 -5.03 -4.04 4.22
C THR A 134 -5.69 -3.70 5.56
N TYR A 135 -6.97 -3.31 5.57
CA TYR A 135 -7.73 -3.07 6.80
C TYR A 135 -7.92 -4.37 7.59
N ALA A 136 -8.29 -5.48 6.95
CA ALA A 136 -8.46 -6.76 7.62
C ALA A 136 -7.16 -7.23 8.30
N GLY A 137 -6.01 -7.06 7.64
CA GLY A 137 -4.69 -7.29 8.25
C GLY A 137 -4.45 -6.44 9.50
N ALA A 138 -4.70 -5.13 9.40
CA ALA A 138 -4.56 -4.21 10.53
C ALA A 138 -5.55 -4.51 11.68
N ALA A 139 -6.79 -4.89 11.36
CA ALA A 139 -7.83 -5.22 12.34
C ALA A 139 -7.50 -6.53 13.08
N ALA A 140 -7.01 -7.54 12.37
CA ALA A 140 -6.53 -8.77 12.99
C ALA A 140 -5.35 -8.49 13.94
N LEU A 141 -4.40 -7.65 13.51
CA LEU A 141 -3.30 -7.20 14.37
C LEU A 141 -3.81 -6.48 15.61
N ARG A 142 -4.78 -5.56 15.48
CA ARG A 142 -5.40 -4.87 16.63
C ARG A 142 -6.00 -5.86 17.62
N GLN A 143 -6.80 -6.82 17.16
CA GLN A 143 -7.45 -7.82 18.01
C GLN A 143 -6.42 -8.69 18.75
N TRP A 144 -5.32 -9.04 18.08
CA TRP A 144 -4.23 -9.77 18.71
C TRP A 144 -3.53 -8.91 19.78
N LEU A 145 -3.21 -7.65 19.47
CA LEU A 145 -2.55 -6.73 20.40
C LEU A 145 -3.36 -6.50 21.67
N GLU A 146 -4.68 -6.36 21.56
CA GLU A 146 -5.59 -6.16 22.69
C GLU A 146 -5.59 -7.31 23.69
N LYS A 147 -5.18 -8.52 23.26
CA LYS A 147 -5.08 -9.73 24.06
C LYS A 147 -3.65 -10.09 24.48
N SER A 148 -2.65 -9.40 23.91
CA SER A 148 -1.24 -9.62 24.19
C SER A 148 -0.73 -8.74 25.34
N ASP A 149 0.42 -9.09 25.89
CA ASP A 149 1.21 -8.25 26.81
C ASP A 149 1.82 -7.01 26.14
N LEU A 150 1.73 -6.92 24.80
CA LEU A 150 2.19 -5.78 24.00
C LEU A 150 1.10 -4.75 23.71
N LYS A 151 -0.04 -4.84 24.42
CA LYS A 151 -1.13 -3.87 24.29
C LYS A 151 -0.62 -2.43 24.48
N GLY A 152 -0.94 -1.56 23.53
CA GLY A 152 -0.59 -0.14 23.59
C GLY A 152 0.86 0.19 23.23
N LYS A 153 1.68 -0.79 22.82
CA LYS A 153 3.07 -0.55 22.39
C LYS A 153 3.13 0.00 20.95
N SER A 154 4.10 0.88 20.69
CA SER A 154 4.32 1.49 19.38
C SER A 154 4.82 0.47 18.36
N ILE A 155 4.47 0.71 17.08
CA ILE A 155 4.64 -0.26 16.00
C ILE A 155 5.23 0.41 14.77
N ASN A 156 6.18 -0.25 14.12
CA ASN A 156 6.56 0.07 12.74
C ASN A 156 5.96 -0.96 11.78
N ILE A 157 5.32 -0.49 10.71
CA ILE A 157 4.85 -1.35 9.62
C ILE A 157 5.99 -1.50 8.60
N TYR A 158 6.38 -2.73 8.28
CA TYR A 158 7.34 -3.03 7.23
C TYR A 158 6.59 -3.58 6.01
N THR A 159 6.67 -2.86 4.89
CA THR A 159 5.95 -3.20 3.67
C THR A 159 6.69 -2.73 2.41
N LEU A 160 6.20 -3.06 1.22
CA LEU A 160 6.94 -2.88 -0.03
C LEU A 160 6.73 -1.50 -0.66
N GLY A 161 7.82 -0.73 -0.79
CA GLY A 161 7.91 0.45 -1.63
C GLY A 161 6.66 1.33 -1.61
N VAL A 162 6.08 1.55 -2.78
CA VAL A 162 4.91 2.43 -3.00
C VAL A 162 3.64 2.04 -2.24
N HIS A 163 3.55 0.81 -1.73
CA HIS A 163 2.43 0.38 -0.88
C HIS A 163 2.45 1.04 0.52
N ALA A 164 3.62 1.49 0.96
CA ALA A 164 3.85 2.00 2.31
C ALA A 164 2.89 3.11 2.73
N ARG A 165 2.66 4.11 1.89
CA ARG A 165 1.80 5.25 2.27
C ARG A 165 0.36 4.82 2.55
N ARG A 166 -0.20 3.90 1.77
CA ARG A 166 -1.57 3.43 1.96
C ARG A 166 -1.68 2.53 3.18
N SER A 167 -0.75 1.59 3.36
CA SER A 167 -0.71 0.77 4.58
C SER A 167 -0.57 1.64 5.82
N TRP A 168 0.33 2.62 5.81
CA TRP A 168 0.53 3.52 6.93
C TRP A 168 -0.73 4.30 7.31
N LEU A 169 -1.45 4.84 6.33
CA LEU A 169 -2.74 5.51 6.55
C LEU A 169 -3.72 4.59 7.28
N ILE A 170 -3.90 3.36 6.77
CA ILE A 170 -4.89 2.42 7.29
C ILE A 170 -4.49 1.94 8.69
N PHE A 171 -3.25 1.48 8.87
CA PHE A 171 -2.76 0.99 10.15
C PHE A 171 -2.79 2.08 11.23
N LYS A 172 -2.44 3.33 10.91
CA LYS A 172 -2.57 4.46 11.85
C LYS A 172 -3.99 4.63 12.36
N GLN A 173 -4.97 4.58 11.47
CA GLN A 173 -6.37 4.80 11.84
C GLN A 173 -6.98 3.56 12.54
N VAL A 174 -6.56 2.35 12.18
CA VAL A 174 -7.01 1.12 12.85
C VAL A 174 -6.41 0.98 14.25
N LEU A 175 -5.13 1.28 14.43
CA LEU A 175 -4.40 1.04 15.67
C LEU A 175 -4.45 2.21 16.65
N ALA A 176 -5.05 3.35 16.27
CA ALA A 176 -5.19 4.49 17.16
C ALA A 176 -5.75 4.08 18.55
N PRO A 177 -5.16 4.56 19.66
CA PRO A 177 -4.18 5.65 19.76
C PRO A 177 -2.70 5.22 19.72
N ILE A 178 -2.38 3.99 19.32
CA ILE A 178 -0.99 3.52 19.24
C ILE A 178 -0.20 4.35 18.22
N GLU A 179 1.05 4.70 18.56
CA GLU A 179 1.96 5.35 17.62
C GLU A 179 2.42 4.34 16.55
N VAL A 180 2.17 4.67 15.29
CA VAL A 180 2.48 3.80 14.14
C VAL A 180 3.43 4.51 13.19
N GLY A 181 4.63 3.95 13.01
CA GLY A 181 5.58 4.29 11.95
C GLY A 181 5.47 3.34 10.76
N VAL A 182 6.19 3.64 9.69
CA VAL A 182 6.24 2.82 8.47
C VAL A 182 7.64 2.79 7.87
N ILE A 183 8.00 1.66 7.29
CA ILE A 183 9.27 1.41 6.61
C ILE A 183 8.93 0.82 5.24
N ALA A 184 9.35 1.51 4.19
CA ALA A 184 9.17 1.09 2.81
C ALA A 184 10.40 0.28 2.36
N ALA A 185 10.24 -1.04 2.28
CA ALA A 185 11.22 -1.93 1.70
C ALA A 185 11.49 -1.57 0.24
N LYS A 186 12.74 -1.65 -0.18
CA LYS A 186 13.12 -1.37 -1.56
C LYS A 186 12.46 -2.40 -2.50
N PRO A 187 11.81 -1.98 -3.61
CA PRO A 187 11.32 -2.91 -4.62
C PRO A 187 12.51 -3.65 -5.27
N ILE A 188 12.28 -4.91 -5.62
CA ILE A 188 13.28 -5.80 -6.24
C ILE A 188 13.19 -5.87 -7.76
N ASP A 189 12.04 -5.47 -8.31
CA ASP A 189 11.64 -5.66 -9.71
C ASP A 189 11.77 -4.41 -10.58
N TYR A 190 12.14 -3.26 -9.99
CA TYR A 190 12.42 -2.03 -10.72
C TYR A 190 13.32 -1.06 -9.94
N ASP A 191 13.94 -0.10 -10.63
CA ASP A 191 14.68 1.01 -10.00
C ASP A 191 13.71 2.12 -9.57
N PRO A 192 13.57 2.44 -8.26
CA PRO A 192 12.73 3.53 -7.76
C PRO A 192 12.97 4.90 -8.43
N LYS A 193 14.21 5.21 -8.82
CA LYS A 193 14.55 6.52 -9.41
C LYS A 193 14.18 6.62 -10.89
N LYS A 194 13.90 5.49 -11.54
CA LYS A 194 13.58 5.37 -12.96
C LYS A 194 12.41 4.42 -13.18
N TRP A 195 11.46 4.41 -12.24
CA TRP A 195 10.39 3.41 -12.18
C TRP A 195 9.54 3.35 -13.45
N TRP A 196 9.42 4.47 -14.17
CA TRP A 196 8.69 4.57 -15.44
C TRP A 196 9.32 3.79 -16.59
N ASN A 197 10.60 3.39 -16.47
CA ASN A 197 11.28 2.55 -17.47
C ASN A 197 10.95 1.05 -17.30
N TYR A 198 10.24 0.67 -16.23
CA TYR A 198 9.96 -0.72 -15.89
C TYR A 198 8.47 -0.95 -15.80
N SER A 199 7.96 -2.00 -16.46
CA SER A 199 6.54 -2.34 -16.43
C SER A 199 6.02 -2.57 -15.01
N ALA A 200 6.82 -3.20 -14.15
CA ALA A 200 6.54 -3.38 -12.73
C ALA A 200 6.40 -2.03 -12.01
N GLY A 201 7.38 -1.14 -12.16
CA GLY A 201 7.35 0.19 -11.55
C GLY A 201 6.15 1.02 -11.98
N VAL A 202 5.84 1.04 -13.29
CA VAL A 202 4.66 1.73 -13.84
C VAL A 202 3.36 1.20 -13.21
N ARG A 203 3.16 -0.12 -13.20
CA ARG A 203 1.95 -0.74 -12.63
C ARG A 203 1.83 -0.44 -11.15
N SER A 204 2.88 -0.70 -10.37
CA SER A 204 2.86 -0.51 -8.92
C SER A 204 2.59 0.95 -8.52
N VAL A 205 3.22 1.92 -9.18
CA VAL A 205 3.02 3.34 -8.86
C VAL A 205 1.60 3.79 -9.20
N ILE A 206 1.08 3.41 -10.37
CA ILE A 206 -0.28 3.80 -10.80
C ILE A 206 -1.33 3.14 -9.91
N ASP A 207 -1.22 1.83 -9.68
CA ASP A 207 -2.16 1.06 -8.87
C ASP A 207 -2.20 1.60 -7.43
N GLU A 208 -1.04 1.86 -6.82
CA GLU A 208 -1.00 2.41 -5.47
C GLU A 208 -1.41 3.88 -5.39
N THR A 209 -1.25 4.67 -6.46
CA THR A 209 -1.81 6.03 -6.52
C THR A 209 -3.33 5.98 -6.43
N ILE A 210 -3.96 5.14 -7.27
CA ILE A 210 -5.41 4.97 -7.31
C ILE A 210 -5.91 4.38 -5.99
N ALA A 211 -5.26 3.32 -5.50
CA ALA A 211 -5.63 2.66 -4.26
C ALA A 211 -5.49 3.59 -3.05
N TYR A 212 -4.45 4.44 -3.00
CA TYR A 212 -4.27 5.43 -1.94
C TYR A 212 -5.39 6.48 -1.96
N ILE A 213 -5.73 7.03 -3.13
CA ILE A 213 -6.85 7.96 -3.27
C ILE A 213 -8.16 7.30 -2.82
N TYR A 214 -8.41 6.06 -3.26
CA TYR A 214 -9.58 5.29 -2.85
C TYR A 214 -9.64 5.11 -1.33
N ALA A 215 -8.53 4.71 -0.69
CA ALA A 215 -8.45 4.53 0.76
C ALA A 215 -8.60 5.84 1.57
N ARG A 216 -8.30 7.00 0.96
CA ARG A 216 -8.48 8.32 1.58
C ARG A 216 -9.93 8.81 1.51
N LEU A 217 -10.67 8.44 0.46
CA LEU A 217 -12.01 8.97 0.18
C LEU A 217 -13.14 8.04 0.61
N VAL A 218 -12.90 6.73 0.67
CA VAL A 218 -13.92 5.74 1.02
C VAL A 218 -13.78 5.32 2.48
N ASN A 219 -14.90 5.28 3.20
CA ASN A 219 -14.91 4.73 4.55
C ASN A 219 -14.79 3.20 4.50
N TRP A 220 -13.69 2.69 5.04
CA TRP A 220 -13.38 1.27 5.15
C TRP A 220 -13.56 0.72 6.59
N GLN A 221 -13.92 1.59 7.54
CA GLN A 221 -14.35 1.20 8.88
C GLN A 221 -15.83 0.81 8.80
N ILE A 222 -16.09 -0.47 8.55
CA ILE A 222 -17.44 -1.07 8.68
C ILE A 222 -17.56 -1.68 10.07
#